data_AF-A0A846F4X0-F1
#
_entry.id   AF-A0A846F4X0-F1
#
_cell.length_a   1.000
_cell.length_b   1.000
_cell.length_c   1.000
_cell.angle_alpha   90.00
_cell.angle_beta   90.00
_cell.angle_gamma   90.00
#
_symmetry.space_group_name_H-M   'P 1'
#
loop_
_entity.id
_entity.type
_entity.pdbx_description
1 polymer ?
#
loop_
_entity_poly.entity_id
_entity_poly.type
_entity_poly.pdbx_seq_one_letter_code
_entity_poly.pdbx_strand_id
1 'polypeptide(L)' 'MTEINFQFVDFKSVSDFPDQVQPQVGLRESKIELEKKRAGRFILATNVLDQMELTTEEMLSKYKGQQSVERGFRFL' A
#
# COMPACT_ATOMS: atom_id res chain seq x y z
N MET A 1 -33.58 0.14 -25.93
CA MET A 1 -32.27 -0.52 -25.75
C MET A 1 -31.31 0.19 -26.69
N THR A 2 -30.39 0.99 -26.15
CA THR A 2 -29.51 1.85 -26.95
C THR A 2 -28.17 1.13 -27.09
N GLU A 3 -27.80 0.77 -28.31
CA GLU A 3 -26.51 0.13 -28.58
C GLU A 3 -25.38 1.16 -28.45
N ILE A 4 -24.44 0.87 -27.56
CA ILE A 4 -23.22 1.67 -27.38
C ILE A 4 -22.25 1.26 -28.47
N ASN A 5 -21.95 2.17 -29.38
CA ASN A 5 -21.02 1.96 -30.48
C ASN A 5 -19.59 2.15 -29.96
N PHE A 6 -18.87 1.06 -29.74
CA PHE A 6 -17.44 1.13 -29.40
C PHE A 6 -16.64 1.20 -30.70
N GLN A 7 -16.26 2.42 -31.10
CA GLN A 7 -15.23 2.57 -32.12
C GLN A 7 -13.89 2.11 -31.54
N PHE A 8 -13.34 1.03 -32.10
CA PHE A 8 -11.96 0.64 -31.84
C PHE A 8 -11.06 1.77 -32.35
N VAL A 9 -10.35 2.42 -31.43
CA VAL A 9 -9.28 3.34 -31.78
C VAL A 9 -8.11 2.49 -32.23
N ASP A 10 -7.73 2.59 -33.50
CA ASP A 10 -6.55 1.90 -34.04
C ASP A 10 -5.34 2.16 -33.14
N PHE A 11 -4.74 1.08 -32.65
CA PHE A 11 -3.53 1.15 -31.85
C PHE A 11 -2.39 1.55 -32.78
N LYS A 12 -2.03 2.84 -32.81
CA LYS A 12 -0.93 3.34 -33.63
C LYS A 12 0.35 2.60 -33.29
N SER A 13 1.04 2.11 -34.32
CA SER A 13 2.36 1.51 -34.15
C SER A 13 3.35 2.54 -33.62
N VAL A 14 4.28 2.07 -32.79
CA VAL A 14 5.34 2.87 -32.12
C VAL A 14 6.17 3.72 -33.11
N SER A 15 6.12 3.42 -34.41
CA SER A 15 6.77 4.14 -35.50
C SER A 15 6.20 5.53 -35.83
N ASP A 16 5.01 5.88 -35.34
CA ASP A 16 4.31 7.12 -35.71
C ASP A 16 4.70 8.34 -34.84
N PHE A 17 5.60 8.14 -33.87
CA PHE A 17 6.09 9.19 -32.98
C PHE A 17 7.59 9.40 -33.23
N PRO A 18 8.00 10.53 -33.86
CA PRO A 18 9.41 10.80 -34.18
C PRO A 18 10.28 10.97 -32.92
N ASP A 19 9.66 11.34 -31.80
CA ASP A 19 10.34 11.55 -30.53
C ASP A 19 10.10 10.35 -29.60
N GLN A 20 11.07 9.43 -29.55
CA GLN A 20 11.07 8.37 -28.54
C GLN A 20 11.38 8.99 -27.16
N VAL A 21 10.34 9.31 -26.40
CA VAL A 21 10.50 9.68 -24.98
C VAL A 21 10.66 8.40 -24.18
N GLN A 22 11.86 8.15 -23.65
CA GLN A 22 12.07 7.08 -22.66
C GLN A 22 11.75 7.62 -21.26
N PRO A 23 10.63 7.25 -20.62
CA PRO A 23 10.32 7.70 -19.28
C PRO A 23 11.27 7.01 -18.29
N GLN A 24 11.95 7.82 -17.46
CA GLN A 24 12.66 7.31 -16.30
C GLN A 24 11.78 7.46 -15.07
N VAL A 25 11.54 6.34 -14.39
CA VAL A 25 10.83 6.33 -13.09
C VAL A 25 11.89 6.26 -12.00
N GLY A 26 11.89 7.26 -11.12
CA GLY A 26 12.75 7.33 -9.95
C GLY A 26 11.94 7.61 -8.69
N LEU A 27 12.43 7.15 -7.55
CA LEU A 27 11.83 7.48 -6.27
C LEU A 27 12.01 8.97 -5.99
N ARG A 28 10.95 9.59 -5.48
CA ARG A 28 10.99 10.98 -5.03
C ARG A 28 10.99 11.01 -3.52
N GLU A 29 12.18 10.87 -2.94
CA GLU A 29 12.39 10.76 -1.50
C GLU A 29 11.63 11.82 -0.70
N SER A 30 11.62 13.08 -1.15
CA SER A 30 10.90 14.17 -0.49
C SER A 30 9.39 13.93 -0.37
N LYS A 31 8.76 13.33 -1.37
CA LYS A 31 7.34 12.95 -1.32
C LYS A 31 7.13 11.74 -0.42
N ILE A 32 8.01 10.75 -0.51
CA ILE A 32 7.93 9.54 0.32
C ILE A 32 8.00 9.90 1.81
N GLU A 33 8.96 10.74 2.19
CA GLU A 33 9.13 11.19 3.57
C GLU A 33 7.95 12.05 4.06
N LEU A 34 7.35 12.85 3.18
CA LEU A 34 6.15 13.61 3.51
C LEU A 34 4.96 12.67 3.81
N GLU A 35 4.74 11.66 2.97
CA GLU A 35 3.63 10.72 3.16
C GLU A 35 3.86 9.80 4.37
N LYS A 36 5.11 9.37 4.63
CA LYS A 36 5.45 8.64 5.86
C LYS A 36 5.14 9.42 7.14
N LYS A 37 5.30 10.75 7.12
CA LYS A 37 4.92 11.61 8.25
C LYS A 37 3.41 11.72 8.44
N ARG A 38 2.63 11.59 7.37
CA ARG A 38 1.17 11.64 7.38
C ARG A 38 0.53 10.30 7.72
N ALA A 39 1.26 9.20 7.55
CA ALA A 39 0.78 7.87 7.87
C ALA A 39 0.46 7.74 9.37
N GLY A 40 -0.73 7.24 9.68
CA GLY A 40 -1.08 6.83 11.04
C GLY A 40 -0.14 5.71 11.52
N ARG A 41 0.24 5.76 12.80
CA ARG A 41 1.11 4.75 13.42
C ARG A 41 0.30 3.88 14.36
N PHE A 42 0.50 2.58 14.27
CA PHE A 42 0.02 1.63 15.26
C PHE A 42 1.12 1.40 16.30
N ILE A 43 0.77 1.57 17.57
CA ILE A 43 1.70 1.34 18.68
C ILE A 43 1.24 0.08 19.40
N LEU A 44 2.13 -0.90 19.47
CA LEU A 44 1.96 -2.10 20.29
C LEU A 44 2.78 -1.92 21.56
N ALA A 45 2.14 -2.15 22.72
CA ALA A 45 2.77 -2.05 24.02
C ALA A 45 2.55 -3.35 24.80
N THR A 46 3.55 -3.74 25.58
CA THR A 46 3.52 -4.93 26.44
C THR A 46 4.17 -4.61 27.78
N ASN A 47 3.72 -5.29 28.83
CA ASN A 47 4.34 -5.21 30.16
C ASN A 47 5.52 -6.18 30.31
N VAL A 48 5.80 -7.01 29.30
CA VAL A 48 6.97 -7.89 29.28
C VAL A 48 8.22 -7.04 29.11
N LEU A 49 9.09 -7.05 30.12
CA LEU A 49 10.29 -6.22 30.16
C LEU A 49 11.49 -6.91 29.50
N ASP A 50 11.51 -8.24 29.49
CA ASP A 50 12.59 -9.03 28.89
C ASP A 50 12.34 -9.25 27.39
N GLN A 51 13.28 -8.78 26.57
CA GLN A 51 13.22 -8.91 25.11
C GLN A 51 13.46 -10.34 24.62
N MET A 52 14.10 -11.19 25.44
CA MET A 52 14.29 -12.61 25.12
C MET A 52 13.02 -13.43 25.42
N GLU A 53 12.16 -12.94 26.32
CA GLU A 53 10.87 -13.58 26.65
C GLU A 53 9.79 -13.29 25.60
N LEU A 54 9.82 -12.11 24.98
CA LEU A 54 8.90 -11.73 23.91
C LEU A 54 9.61 -10.93 22.82
N THR A 55 9.90 -11.60 21.71
CA THR A 55 10.48 -10.94 20.54
C THR A 55 9.47 -10.05 19.82
N THR A 56 9.97 -9.12 18.99
CA THR A 56 9.12 -8.22 18.18
C THR A 56 8.23 -9.00 17.22
N GLU A 57 8.77 -10.03 16.59
CA GLU A 57 8.07 -10.90 15.63
C GLU A 57 6.94 -11.67 16.32
N GLU A 58 7.21 -12.22 17.51
CA GLU A 58 6.21 -12.93 18.31
C GLU A 58 5.11 -11.99 18.83
N MET A 59 5.48 -10.78 19.27
CA MET A 59 4.51 -9.74 19.67
C MET A 59 3.58 -9.39 18.52
N LEU A 60 4.11 -9.16 17.32
CA LEU A 60 3.33 -8.84 16.13
C LEU A 60 2.42 -9.99 15.71
N SER A 61 2.92 -11.23 15.77
CA SER A 61 2.15 -12.44 15.46
C SER A 61 0.98 -12.62 16.43
N LYS A 62 1.23 -12.48 17.74
CA LYS A 62 0.19 -12.53 18.78
C LYS A 62 -0.87 -11.46 18.58
N TYR A 63 -0.47 -10.21 18.30
CA TYR A 63 -1.41 -9.12 18.01
C TYR A 63 -2.29 -9.43 16.80
N LYS A 64 -1.71 -9.84 15.66
CA LYS A 64 -2.48 -10.20 14.45
C LYS A 64 -3.41 -11.40 14.69
N GLY A 65 -3.02 -12.32 15.57
CA GLY A 65 -3.83 -13.48 15.96
C GLY A 65 -5.08 -13.12 16.80
N GLN A 66 -5.17 -11.91 17.36
CA GLN A 66 -6.33 -11.45 18.14
C GLN A 66 -7.56 -11.10 17.28
N GLN A 67 -7.49 -11.29 15.96
CA GLN A 67 -8.58 -10.99 15.01
C GLN A 67 -9.96 -11.62 15.29
N SER A 68 -10.08 -12.60 16.20
CA SER A 68 -11.39 -13.15 16.57
C SER A 68 -12.27 -12.17 17.36
N VAL A 69 -11.68 -11.23 18.11
CA VAL A 69 -12.43 -10.24 18.91
C VAL A 69 -12.69 -8.94 18.15
N GLU A 70 -11.91 -8.61 17.11
CA GLU A 70 -12.05 -7.35 16.35
C GLU A 70 -13.02 -7.41 15.16
N ARG A 71 -13.49 -8.60 14.75
CA ARG A 71 -14.58 -8.70 13.76
C ARG A 71 -15.87 -7.99 14.22
N GLY A 72 -16.01 -7.70 15.51
CA GLY A 72 -17.10 -6.90 16.08
C GLY A 72 -16.94 -5.38 15.93
N PHE A 73 -15.76 -4.86 15.52
CA PHE A 73 -15.48 -3.43 15.38
C PHE A 73 -15.54 -2.95 13.92
N ARG A 74 -16.48 -3.46 13.13
CA ARG A 74 -16.67 -3.03 11.72
C ARG A 74 -17.21 -1.59 11.59
N PHE A 75 -17.38 -0.84 12.69
CA PHE A 75 -18.02 0.49 12.72
C PHE A 75 -17.32 1.54 13.60
N LEU A 76 -16.02 1.39 13.88
CA LEU A 76 -15.15 2.53 14.24
C LEU A 76 -14.08 2.68 13.15
#